data_AF-M2PT53-F1
#
_entry.id   AF-M2PT53-F1
#
_cell.length_a   1.000
_cell.length_b   1.000
_cell.length_c   1.000
_cell.angle_alpha   90.00
_cell.angle_beta   90.00
_cell.angle_gamma   90.00
#
_symmetry.space_group_name_H-M   'P 1'
#
loop_
_entity.id
_entity.type
_entity.pdbx_description
1 polymer ?
#
loop_
_entity_poly.entity_id
_entity_poly.type
_entity_poly.pdbx_seq_one_letter_code
_entity_poly.pdbx_strand_id
1 'polypeptide(L)'
;MISIGAVAAVVGLAVVPPAVAAPGSAGQGGVGTLASVVIPAKRIPVDNRYIPPRVGGDAEFDGNGPDVFASATLVGVGTNRLRVRIFMDAIETKSDFTHARGTSPDFLIYVAPPGQCVRSVSRGGYEEIRYRDTDHAVDAFGGQVTDSFVSGWSFVGDTDGSEAGTRTGAALTTFSFVATVQPC
;
A
#
# COMPACT_ATOMS: atom_id res chain seq x y z
N MET A 1 26.86 55.97 76.48
CA MET A 1 26.59 54.60 76.94
C MET A 1 26.26 53.75 75.73
N ILE A 2 26.69 52.49 75.76
CA ILE A 2 26.43 51.39 74.81
C ILE A 2 27.36 51.38 73.58
N SER A 3 27.87 50.18 73.36
CA SER A 3 29.06 49.76 72.63
C SER A 3 28.67 48.69 71.59
N ILE A 4 29.66 48.28 70.76
CA ILE A 4 29.74 47.03 69.96
C ILE A 4 28.97 47.09 68.62
N GLY A 5 29.51 46.66 67.47
CA GLY A 5 30.68 45.83 67.23
C GLY A 5 31.11 45.75 65.75
N ALA A 6 32.31 45.24 65.56
CA ALA A 6 32.95 44.97 64.27
C ALA A 6 32.52 43.59 63.72
N VAL A 7 32.45 43.47 62.39
CA VAL A 7 32.39 42.18 61.69
C VAL A 7 33.44 42.17 60.60
N ALA A 8 34.38 41.23 60.71
CA ALA A 8 35.43 40.95 59.73
C ALA A 8 34.88 40.07 58.60
N ALA A 9 35.24 40.37 57.35
CA ALA A 9 34.97 39.54 56.19
C ALA A 9 36.20 38.69 55.86
N VAL A 10 36.05 37.37 55.87
CA VAL A 10 37.08 36.39 55.48
C VAL A 10 36.78 35.90 54.07
N VAL A 11 37.75 36.02 53.17
CA VAL A 11 37.71 35.57 51.78
C VAL A 11 37.97 34.06 51.74
N GLY A 12 37.01 33.28 51.24
CA GLY A 12 37.17 31.84 50.99
C GLY A 12 37.67 31.56 49.57
N LEU A 13 38.83 30.90 49.44
CA LEU A 13 39.27 30.23 48.21
C LEU A 13 38.48 28.92 48.04
N ALA A 14 37.84 28.73 46.88
CA ALA A 14 37.28 27.44 46.47
C ALA A 14 38.27 26.73 45.53
N VAL A 15 38.71 25.54 45.94
CA VAL A 15 39.51 24.60 45.14
C VAL A 15 38.54 23.65 44.42
N VAL A 16 38.60 23.61 43.09
CA VAL A 16 37.78 22.71 42.26
C VAL A 16 38.53 21.38 42.07
N PRO A 17 37.94 20.21 42.39
CA PRO A 17 38.54 18.92 42.03
C PRO A 17 38.26 18.55 40.56
N PRO A 18 39.17 17.84 39.87
CA PRO A 18 38.93 17.35 38.51
C PRO A 18 37.97 16.16 38.54
N ALA A 19 36.88 16.24 37.77
CA ALA A 19 35.96 15.12 37.57
C ALA A 19 36.56 14.12 36.57
N VAL A 20 36.66 12.88 37.04
CA VAL A 20 37.14 11.68 36.35
C VAL A 20 36.24 11.35 35.15
N ALA A 21 36.86 11.08 34.00
CA ALA A 21 36.17 10.62 32.80
C ALA A 21 35.53 9.24 33.05
N ALA A 22 34.22 9.15 32.84
CA ALA A 22 33.48 7.89 32.89
C ALA A 22 33.88 6.97 31.72
N PRO A 23 33.94 5.65 31.91
CA PRO A 23 34.18 4.70 30.83
C PRO A 23 33.00 4.68 29.86
N GLY A 24 33.33 4.59 28.56
CA GLY A 24 32.40 4.64 27.44
C GLY A 24 31.28 3.61 27.56
N SER A 25 30.05 4.10 27.38
CA SER A 25 28.88 3.25 27.16
C SER A 25 29.01 2.61 25.78
N ALA A 26 29.37 1.33 25.78
CA ALA A 26 29.27 0.46 24.62
C ALA A 26 27.79 0.11 24.37
N GLY A 27 27.38 0.17 23.10
CA GLY A 27 26.11 -0.37 22.63
C GLY A 27 25.12 0.65 22.08
N GLN A 28 25.53 1.46 21.10
CA GLN A 28 24.58 1.97 20.11
C GLN A 28 23.89 0.77 19.45
N GLY A 29 22.60 0.56 19.75
CA GLY A 29 21.74 -0.24 18.91
C GLY A 29 21.80 0.36 17.50
N GLY A 30 22.30 -0.42 16.54
CA GLY A 30 22.44 0.02 15.16
C GLY A 30 21.09 0.42 14.61
N VAL A 31 20.83 1.72 14.53
CA VAL A 31 19.68 2.25 13.81
C VAL A 31 19.95 1.96 12.34
N GLY A 32 19.37 0.87 11.83
CA GLY A 32 19.46 0.54 10.41
C GLY A 32 19.08 1.76 9.58
N THR A 33 19.95 2.16 8.65
CA THR A 33 19.74 3.35 7.82
C THR A 33 18.43 3.17 7.04
N LEU A 34 17.47 4.07 7.28
CA LEU A 34 16.27 4.16 6.46
C LEU A 34 16.66 4.77 5.12
N ALA A 35 16.30 4.09 4.03
CA ALA A 35 16.43 4.63 2.68
C ALA A 35 15.04 4.79 2.06
N SER A 36 14.86 5.87 1.31
CA SER A 36 13.62 6.13 0.57
C SER A 36 13.84 5.81 -0.91
N VAL A 37 12.93 5.05 -1.51
CA VAL A 37 12.95 4.69 -2.92
C VAL A 37 11.63 5.07 -3.58
N VAL A 38 11.70 5.65 -4.78
CA VAL A 38 10.51 5.93 -5.59
C VAL A 38 10.16 4.67 -6.37
N ILE A 39 8.95 4.16 -6.16
CA ILE A 39 8.34 3.12 -6.99
C ILE A 39 7.55 3.84 -8.08
N PRO A 40 7.87 3.62 -9.37
CA PRO A 40 7.17 4.29 -10.46
C PRO A 40 5.73 3.77 -10.60
N ALA A 41 4.86 4.62 -11.14
CA ALA A 41 3.53 4.23 -11.59
C ALA A 41 3.60 3.00 -12.50
N LYS A 42 2.69 2.04 -12.28
CA LYS A 42 2.65 0.80 -13.04
C LYS A 42 1.21 0.41 -13.36
N ARG A 43 0.99 -0.10 -14.57
CA ARG A 43 -0.24 -0.81 -14.94
C ARG A 43 -0.17 -2.26 -14.48
N ILE A 44 -1.24 -2.76 -13.88
CA ILE A 44 -1.31 -4.07 -13.24
C ILE A 44 -2.61 -4.76 -13.61
N PRO A 45 -2.57 -5.96 -14.23
CA PRO A 45 -1.39 -6.59 -14.84
C PRO A 45 -0.77 -5.73 -15.96
N VAL A 46 0.50 -6.00 -16.32
CA VAL A 46 1.21 -5.21 -17.33
C VAL A 46 0.57 -5.39 -18.72
N ASP A 47 0.36 -6.64 -19.13
CA ASP A 47 -0.01 -6.96 -20.52
C ASP A 47 -1.52 -6.93 -20.79
N ASN A 48 -2.35 -7.21 -19.78
CA ASN A 48 -3.80 -7.27 -19.96
C ASN A 48 -4.57 -6.93 -18.68
N ARG A 49 -5.49 -7.78 -18.23
CA ARG A 49 -6.30 -7.60 -17.04
C ARG A 49 -6.34 -8.91 -16.26
N TYR A 50 -6.62 -8.81 -14.97
CA TYR A 50 -6.93 -9.99 -14.19
C TYR A 50 -8.36 -10.43 -14.50
N ILE A 51 -8.52 -11.67 -14.94
CA ILE A 51 -9.79 -12.29 -15.27
C ILE A 51 -10.15 -13.25 -14.13
N PRO A 52 -11.16 -12.94 -13.30
CA PRO A 52 -11.62 -13.88 -12.28
C PRO A 52 -12.26 -15.11 -12.93
N PRO A 53 -12.11 -16.31 -12.34
CA PRO A 53 -12.77 -17.51 -12.86
C PRO A 53 -14.29 -17.37 -12.78
N ARG A 54 -14.98 -18.03 -13.71
CA ARG A 54 -16.43 -18.24 -13.58
C ARG A 54 -16.72 -19.18 -12.42
N VAL A 55 -17.69 -18.79 -11.60
CA VAL A 55 -18.15 -19.57 -10.44
C VAL A 55 -19.64 -19.93 -10.51
N GLY A 56 -20.40 -19.38 -11.46
CA GLY A 56 -21.82 -19.67 -11.65
C GLY A 56 -22.40 -19.13 -12.96
N GLY A 57 -23.66 -19.51 -13.22
CA GLY A 57 -24.47 -19.14 -14.38
C GLY A 57 -23.98 -19.69 -15.72
N ASP A 58 -24.56 -19.20 -16.80
CA ASP A 58 -24.31 -19.70 -18.16
C ASP A 58 -23.10 -19.03 -18.85
N ALA A 59 -22.48 -18.06 -18.16
CA ALA A 59 -21.32 -17.27 -18.57
C ALA A 59 -21.63 -16.01 -19.39
N GLU A 60 -22.91 -15.73 -19.65
CA GLU A 60 -23.37 -14.58 -20.44
C GLU A 60 -23.76 -13.39 -19.55
N PHE A 61 -23.42 -12.17 -19.96
CA PHE A 61 -23.89 -10.95 -19.30
C PHE A 61 -24.76 -10.07 -20.23
N ASP A 62 -24.59 -10.19 -21.56
CA ASP A 62 -25.26 -9.52 -22.71
C ASP A 62 -26.36 -8.48 -22.36
N GLY A 63 -25.96 -7.31 -21.84
CA GLY A 63 -26.86 -6.19 -21.57
C GLY A 63 -27.76 -6.33 -20.34
N ASN A 64 -27.65 -7.44 -19.60
CA ASN A 64 -28.19 -7.57 -18.25
C ASN A 64 -27.24 -7.00 -17.20
N GLY A 65 -25.95 -6.87 -17.57
CA GLY A 65 -24.90 -6.18 -16.84
C GLY A 65 -24.54 -6.85 -15.51
N PRO A 66 -23.24 -7.03 -15.20
CA PRO A 66 -22.87 -7.34 -13.84
C PRO A 66 -22.93 -6.11 -12.92
N ASP A 67 -23.39 -6.34 -11.69
CA ASP A 67 -22.91 -5.57 -10.55
C ASP A 67 -21.46 -5.97 -10.30
N VAL A 68 -20.54 -5.01 -10.48
CA VAL A 68 -19.10 -5.22 -10.32
C VAL A 68 -18.64 -4.64 -8.99
N PHE A 69 -17.93 -5.46 -8.23
CA PHE A 69 -17.11 -5.05 -7.10
C PHE A 69 -15.67 -5.48 -7.34
N ALA A 70 -14.72 -4.57 -7.12
CA ALA A 70 -13.30 -4.88 -7.17
C ALA A 70 -12.55 -4.20 -6.04
N SER A 71 -11.47 -4.83 -5.60
CA SER A 71 -10.54 -4.23 -4.64
C SER A 71 -9.10 -4.55 -5.00
N ALA A 72 -8.20 -3.66 -4.57
CA ALA A 72 -6.76 -3.85 -4.71
C ALA A 72 -6.07 -3.67 -3.37
N THR A 73 -5.05 -4.49 -3.12
CA THR A 73 -4.29 -4.45 -1.86
C THR A 73 -2.79 -4.53 -2.13
N LEU A 74 -2.02 -3.65 -1.47
CA LEU A 74 -0.57 -3.79 -1.36
C LEU A 74 -0.24 -4.91 -0.39
N VAL A 75 0.54 -5.88 -0.84
CA VAL A 75 0.97 -7.02 -0.02
C VAL A 75 2.48 -7.08 0.07
N GLY A 76 3.00 -7.45 1.25
CA GLY A 76 4.44 -7.61 1.47
C GLY A 76 5.16 -6.40 2.09
N VAL A 77 4.44 -5.44 2.68
CA VAL A 77 5.04 -4.54 3.68
C VAL A 77 5.60 -5.39 4.82
N GLY A 78 6.81 -5.07 5.28
CA GLY A 78 7.61 -5.89 6.19
C GLY A 78 8.48 -6.96 5.50
N THR A 79 8.41 -7.07 4.17
CA THR A 79 9.20 -8.06 3.40
C THR A 79 10.07 -7.37 2.35
N ASN A 80 10.94 -8.12 1.68
CA ASN A 80 11.77 -7.61 0.59
C ASN A 80 11.04 -7.51 -0.76
N ARG A 81 9.74 -7.84 -0.83
CA ARG A 81 8.94 -7.85 -2.07
C ARG A 81 7.59 -7.19 -1.84
N LEU A 82 7.35 -6.08 -2.54
CA LEU A 82 6.06 -5.42 -2.56
C LEU A 82 5.28 -5.86 -3.80
N ARG A 83 4.05 -6.29 -3.61
CA ARG A 83 3.17 -6.81 -4.67
C ARG A 83 1.78 -6.20 -4.55
N VAL A 84 0.98 -6.36 -5.60
CA VAL A 84 -0.42 -5.97 -5.67
C VAL A 84 -1.29 -7.20 -5.87
N ARG A 85 -2.36 -7.30 -5.10
CA ARG A 85 -3.39 -8.32 -5.25
C ARG A 85 -4.68 -7.64 -5.67
N ILE A 86 -5.36 -8.22 -6.66
CA ILE A 86 -6.66 -7.75 -7.15
C ILE A 86 -7.70 -8.80 -6.76
N PHE A 87 -8.84 -8.35 -6.26
CA PHE A 87 -10.05 -9.15 -6.15
C PHE A 87 -11.12 -8.55 -7.04
N MET A 88 -11.90 -9.40 -7.69
CA MET A 88 -13.05 -8.99 -8.49
C MET A 88 -14.21 -9.96 -8.26
N ASP A 89 -15.40 -9.40 -8.21
CA ASP A 89 -16.69 -10.07 -8.10
C ASP A 89 -17.66 -9.37 -9.06
N ALA A 90 -18.05 -10.05 -10.13
CA ALA A 90 -18.98 -9.57 -11.15
C ALA A 90 -20.15 -10.54 -11.24
N ILE A 91 -21.32 -10.08 -10.83
CA ILE A 91 -22.54 -10.90 -10.76
C ILE A 91 -23.67 -10.25 -11.54
N GLU A 92 -24.27 -11.00 -12.42
CA GLU A 92 -25.41 -10.55 -13.21
C GLU A 92 -26.61 -10.25 -12.32
N THR A 93 -27.32 -9.19 -12.67
CA THR A 93 -28.41 -8.67 -11.83
C THR A 93 -29.77 -9.27 -12.15
N LYS A 94 -29.92 -9.97 -13.29
CA LYS A 94 -31.20 -10.47 -13.81
C LYS A 94 -31.01 -11.76 -14.60
N SER A 95 -31.75 -12.81 -14.22
CA SER A 95 -31.79 -14.14 -14.90
C SER A 95 -30.43 -14.85 -14.92
N ASP A 96 -30.44 -16.19 -14.95
CA ASP A 96 -29.31 -17.16 -15.04
C ASP A 96 -28.06 -17.01 -14.14
N PHE A 97 -27.90 -15.85 -13.48
CA PHE A 97 -26.97 -15.50 -12.41
C PHE A 97 -25.53 -15.77 -12.80
N THR A 98 -25.14 -15.34 -14.00
CA THR A 98 -23.75 -15.39 -14.42
C THR A 98 -22.86 -14.69 -13.40
N HIS A 99 -21.81 -15.40 -12.98
CA HIS A 99 -20.99 -14.98 -11.86
C HIS A 99 -19.52 -15.29 -12.11
N ALA A 100 -18.70 -14.25 -12.16
CA ALA A 100 -17.24 -14.34 -12.22
C ALA A 100 -16.62 -13.75 -10.94
N ARG A 101 -15.87 -14.56 -10.21
CA ARG A 101 -15.34 -14.15 -8.91
C ARG A 101 -14.01 -14.79 -8.60
N GLY A 102 -13.05 -13.98 -8.12
CA GLY A 102 -11.83 -14.54 -7.57
C GLY A 102 -10.77 -13.51 -7.19
N THR A 103 -9.68 -14.01 -6.65
CA THR A 103 -8.48 -13.25 -6.28
C THR A 103 -7.33 -13.59 -7.21
N SER A 104 -6.63 -12.56 -7.69
CA SER A 104 -5.48 -12.71 -8.55
C SER A 104 -4.29 -13.32 -7.81
N PRO A 105 -3.31 -13.88 -8.54
CA PRO A 105 -1.95 -13.99 -8.04
C PRO A 105 -1.42 -12.60 -7.60
N ASP A 106 -0.41 -12.59 -6.73
CA ASP A 106 0.24 -11.34 -6.32
C ASP A 106 1.19 -10.83 -7.42
N PHE A 107 0.88 -9.66 -7.99
CA PHE A 107 1.69 -9.03 -9.03
C PHE A 107 2.85 -8.23 -8.43
N LEU A 108 4.09 -8.59 -8.76
CA LEU A 108 5.28 -7.91 -8.26
C LEU A 108 5.43 -6.49 -8.81
N ILE A 109 5.60 -5.53 -7.91
CA ILE A 109 5.83 -4.12 -8.26
C ILE A 109 7.18 -3.60 -7.80
N TYR A 110 7.78 -4.18 -6.76
CA TYR A 110 9.08 -3.76 -6.27
C TYR A 110 9.81 -4.87 -5.51
N VAL A 111 11.14 -4.91 -5.63
CA VAL A 111 12.05 -5.77 -4.87
C VAL A 111 13.06 -4.86 -4.17
N ALA A 112 13.14 -4.96 -2.84
CA ALA A 112 14.13 -4.24 -2.07
C ALA A 112 15.54 -4.80 -2.31
N PRO A 113 16.60 -3.98 -2.16
CA PRO A 113 17.97 -4.47 -2.22
C PRO A 113 18.23 -5.65 -1.27
N PRO A 114 19.23 -6.50 -1.56
CA PRO A 114 19.58 -7.60 -0.66
C PRO A 114 19.79 -7.15 0.79
N GLY A 115 19.20 -7.87 1.74
CA GLY A 115 19.24 -7.54 3.16
C GLY A 115 18.29 -6.43 3.60
N GLN A 116 17.49 -5.84 2.70
CA GLN A 116 16.51 -4.82 3.04
C GLN A 116 15.06 -5.28 2.89
N CYS A 117 14.20 -4.72 3.72
CA CYS A 117 12.77 -4.95 3.78
C CYS A 117 12.02 -3.62 3.64
N VAL A 118 10.87 -3.64 2.96
CA VAL A 118 9.96 -2.50 2.85
C VAL A 118 9.31 -2.24 4.20
N ARG A 119 9.66 -1.16 4.88
CA ARG A 119 9.10 -0.78 6.18
C ARG A 119 7.73 -0.14 6.04
N SER A 120 7.59 0.79 5.11
CA SER A 120 6.38 1.58 4.91
C SER A 120 6.29 2.09 3.47
N VAL A 121 5.10 2.52 3.09
CA VAL A 121 4.82 3.18 1.81
C VAL A 121 4.14 4.52 2.06
N SER A 122 4.30 5.48 1.16
CA SER A 122 3.80 6.84 1.31
C SER A 122 2.33 7.03 0.92
N ARG A 123 1.62 5.94 0.60
CA ARG A 123 0.21 5.91 0.20
C ARG A 123 -0.50 4.75 0.88
N GLY A 124 -1.80 4.87 1.08
CA GLY A 124 -2.68 3.82 1.54
C GLY A 124 -2.55 2.54 0.70
N GLY A 125 -2.55 1.39 1.37
CA GLY A 125 -2.37 0.08 0.74
C GLY A 125 -3.65 -0.60 0.26
N TYR A 126 -4.78 0.12 0.21
CA TYR A 126 -6.09 -0.43 -0.10
C TYR A 126 -6.88 0.50 -1.03
N GLU A 127 -7.64 -0.12 -1.94
CA GLU A 127 -8.56 0.51 -2.89
C GLU A 127 -9.79 -0.39 -3.06
N GLU A 128 -10.96 0.21 -3.29
CA GLU A 128 -12.14 -0.52 -3.73
C GLU A 128 -13.04 0.31 -4.63
N ILE A 129 -13.81 -0.35 -5.48
CA ILE A 129 -14.81 0.28 -6.35
C ILE A 129 -16.01 -0.65 -6.51
N ARG A 130 -17.19 -0.03 -6.63
CA ARG A 130 -18.46 -0.66 -6.96
C ARG A 130 -19.13 0.12 -8.07
N TYR A 131 -19.58 -0.55 -9.11
CA TYR A 131 -20.41 0.05 -10.14
C TYR A 131 -21.26 -1.02 -10.82
N ARG A 132 -22.25 -0.57 -11.58
CA ARG A 132 -23.04 -1.44 -12.46
C ARG A 132 -22.57 -1.20 -13.88
N ASP A 133 -22.11 -2.25 -14.53
CA ASP A 133 -21.83 -2.23 -15.95
C ASP A 133 -23.15 -2.42 -16.73
N THR A 134 -23.35 -1.69 -17.82
CA THR A 134 -24.61 -1.66 -18.57
C THR A 134 -24.42 -1.69 -20.08
N ASP A 135 -23.17 -1.73 -20.55
CA ASP A 135 -22.84 -1.80 -21.96
C ASP A 135 -21.58 -2.63 -22.19
N HIS A 136 -21.26 -2.95 -23.45
CA HIS A 136 -20.12 -3.82 -23.76
C HIS A 136 -18.79 -3.05 -23.87
N ALA A 137 -18.72 -1.81 -23.38
CA ALA A 137 -17.53 -0.98 -23.50
C ALA A 137 -16.51 -1.30 -22.40
N VAL A 138 -15.28 -0.78 -22.59
CA VAL A 138 -14.29 -0.77 -21.51
C VAL A 138 -14.58 0.43 -20.62
N ASP A 139 -14.87 0.18 -19.35
CA ASP A 139 -15.03 1.25 -18.36
C ASP A 139 -13.69 1.71 -17.81
N ALA A 140 -13.57 3.01 -17.54
CA ALA A 140 -12.41 3.60 -16.90
C ALA A 140 -12.83 4.52 -15.74
N PHE A 141 -12.16 4.38 -14.60
CA PHE A 141 -12.43 5.17 -13.40
C PHE A 141 -11.14 5.71 -12.81
N GLY A 142 -11.23 6.84 -12.09
CA GLY A 142 -10.17 7.27 -11.19
C GLY A 142 -10.09 6.38 -9.94
N GLY A 143 -9.04 6.56 -9.12
CA GLY A 143 -9.02 6.01 -7.77
C GLY A 143 -10.20 6.55 -6.94
N GLN A 144 -10.85 5.68 -6.17
CA GLN A 144 -12.03 5.98 -5.37
C GLN A 144 -11.68 6.26 -3.90
N VAL A 145 -10.63 5.62 -3.39
CA VAL A 145 -10.22 5.78 -1.99
C VAL A 145 -9.17 6.88 -1.85
N THR A 146 -9.46 7.87 -0.99
CA THR A 146 -8.53 8.96 -0.68
C THR A 146 -7.21 8.38 -0.12
N ASP A 147 -6.08 8.83 -0.67
CA ASP A 147 -4.72 8.38 -0.35
C ASP A 147 -4.34 6.96 -0.83
N SER A 148 -5.18 6.28 -1.60
CA SER A 148 -4.84 4.98 -2.19
C SER A 148 -3.61 5.02 -3.11
N PHE A 149 -2.93 3.88 -3.22
CA PHE A 149 -1.86 3.65 -4.19
C PHE A 149 -2.38 3.56 -5.64
N VAL A 150 -3.68 3.36 -5.86
CA VAL A 150 -4.31 3.25 -7.18
C VAL A 150 -4.66 4.64 -7.71
N SER A 151 -4.22 4.95 -8.94
CA SER A 151 -4.57 6.18 -9.64
C SER A 151 -5.79 6.02 -10.55
N GLY A 152 -6.08 4.79 -11.00
CA GLY A 152 -7.25 4.51 -11.81
C GLY A 152 -7.46 3.03 -12.10
N TRP A 153 -8.66 2.72 -12.53
CA TRP A 153 -9.15 1.39 -12.88
C TRP A 153 -9.55 1.33 -14.35
N SER A 154 -9.49 0.12 -14.92
CA SER A 154 -10.07 -0.23 -16.21
C SER A 154 -10.74 -1.59 -16.11
N PHE A 155 -11.98 -1.68 -16.55
CA PHE A 155 -12.80 -2.88 -16.46
C PHE A 155 -13.34 -3.31 -17.82
N VAL A 156 -13.61 -4.61 -17.92
CA VAL A 156 -14.59 -5.17 -18.84
C VAL A 156 -15.50 -6.00 -17.95
N GLY A 157 -16.75 -5.57 -17.76
CA GLY A 157 -17.74 -6.29 -16.97
C GLY A 157 -18.63 -7.12 -17.88
N ASP A 158 -19.45 -6.41 -18.66
CA ASP A 158 -20.41 -6.92 -19.62
C ASP A 158 -19.76 -7.17 -20.99
N THR A 159 -20.23 -8.19 -21.68
CA THR A 159 -19.67 -8.68 -22.95
C THR A 159 -20.78 -9.24 -23.83
N ASP A 160 -20.62 -9.15 -25.15
CA ASP A 160 -21.55 -9.66 -26.17
C ASP A 160 -21.50 -11.20 -26.35
N GLY A 161 -21.13 -11.92 -25.30
CA GLY A 161 -20.86 -13.35 -25.36
C GLY A 161 -20.46 -13.96 -24.02
N SER A 162 -20.34 -15.28 -24.02
CA SER A 162 -20.13 -16.12 -22.84
C SER A 162 -18.71 -15.99 -22.25
N GLU A 163 -18.41 -14.86 -21.63
CA GLU A 163 -17.03 -14.46 -21.32
C GLU A 163 -16.74 -14.17 -19.85
N ALA A 164 -17.68 -14.52 -18.98
CA ALA A 164 -17.38 -14.75 -17.58
C ALA A 164 -16.25 -15.80 -17.48
N GLY A 165 -15.08 -15.38 -16.98
CA GLY A 165 -13.90 -16.23 -16.88
C GLY A 165 -12.93 -16.19 -18.07
N THR A 166 -13.21 -15.43 -19.13
CA THR A 166 -12.31 -15.31 -20.29
C THR A 166 -12.02 -13.88 -20.74
N ARG A 167 -12.95 -12.93 -20.59
CA ARG A 167 -12.76 -11.52 -20.97
C ARG A 167 -13.15 -10.53 -19.87
N THR A 168 -14.20 -10.84 -19.09
CA THR A 168 -14.61 -10.08 -17.90
C THR A 168 -13.44 -9.98 -16.92
N GLY A 169 -13.03 -8.77 -16.55
CA GLY A 169 -11.83 -8.61 -15.74
C GLY A 169 -11.49 -7.16 -15.40
N ALA A 170 -10.44 -7.00 -14.57
CA ALA A 170 -10.01 -5.72 -14.03
C ALA A 170 -8.50 -5.49 -14.22
N ALA A 171 -8.13 -4.26 -14.55
CA ALA A 171 -6.78 -3.75 -14.47
C ALA A 171 -6.76 -2.44 -13.72
N LEU A 172 -5.62 -2.08 -13.16
CA LEU A 172 -5.43 -0.80 -12.48
C LEU A 172 -4.10 -0.17 -12.85
N THR A 173 -4.01 1.14 -12.65
CA THR A 173 -2.74 1.88 -12.68
C THR A 173 -2.47 2.41 -11.28
N THR A 174 -1.22 2.29 -10.82
CA THR A 174 -0.80 2.89 -9.55
C THR A 174 -0.29 4.31 -9.76
N PHE A 175 -0.38 5.15 -8.74
CA PHE A 175 0.48 6.32 -8.66
C PHE A 175 1.96 5.91 -8.58
N SER A 176 2.86 6.85 -8.87
CA SER A 176 4.20 6.79 -8.30
C SER A 176 4.11 7.09 -6.79
N PHE A 177 4.85 6.35 -5.98
CA PHE A 177 4.88 6.54 -4.53
C PHE A 177 6.23 6.16 -3.95
N VAL A 178 6.48 6.57 -2.71
CA VAL A 178 7.74 6.29 -2.01
C VAL A 178 7.57 5.07 -1.13
N ALA A 179 8.53 4.15 -1.17
CA ALA A 179 8.71 3.13 -0.15
C ALA A 179 9.91 3.50 0.73
N THR A 180 9.76 3.34 2.04
CA THR A 180 10.89 3.39 2.98
C THR A 180 11.37 1.97 3.20
N VAL A 181 12.65 1.72 2.93
CA VAL A 181 13.32 0.44 3.16
C VAL A 181 14.31 0.55 4.31
N GLN A 182 14.55 -0.56 4.98
CA GLN A 182 15.49 -0.68 6.08
C GLN A 182 16.10 -2.09 6.07
N PRO A 183 17.20 -2.36 6.79
CA PRO A 183 17.63 -3.72 7.03
C PRO A 183 16.48 -4.60 7.55
N CYS A 184 16.31 -5.77 6.97
CA CYS A 184 15.60 -6.85 7.64
C CYS A 184 16.42 -7.26 8.87
#